data_AF-A0A2A4MH78-F1
#
_entry.id   AF-A0A2A4MH78-F1
#
_cell.length_a   1.000
_cell.length_b   1.000
_cell.length_c   1.000
_cell.angle_alpha   90.00
_cell.angle_beta   90.00
_cell.angle_gamma   90.00
#
_symmetry.space_group_name_H-M   'P 1'
#
loop_
_entity.id
_entity.type
_entity.pdbx_description
1 polymer ?
#
loop_
_entity_poly.entity_id
_entity_poly.type
_entity_poly.pdbx_seq_one_letter_code
_entity_poly.pdbx_strand_id
1 'polypeptide(L)'
;MNIYARSCVIPYLFSFSCFSILTLGFYAMPESAMATELVDSSLASSALEKPYGETQQAAVSPVRNYSEAQQRQHYEQLLEEFGQHKTLPEGFELQALIALSHYPELKTIKIRFIVDDVSIPLSSRPYWASLHRSGKKRTYLVVIDSHLSGNRDVLLLKNQPFNAQIGILGHELAHAVYYLERSLLGIIGDGLCQLSSCRIEFERDTDRRLITYGLGWQRLDHASFVRRRFAQELSLQDGTTESQPQQSITKSAYMDPAQLQAIMVMNPTYGIKASIER
;
A
#
# COMPACT_ATOMS: atom_id res chain seq x y z
N MET A 1 -45.83 -18.58 -8.32
CA MET A 1 -45.37 -17.55 -7.35
C MET A 1 -44.01 -17.99 -6.83
N ASN A 2 -43.06 -17.06 -6.85
CA ASN A 2 -41.60 -17.20 -6.91
C ASN A 2 -40.92 -18.31 -6.08
N ILE A 3 -40.06 -19.07 -6.77
CA ILE A 3 -38.96 -19.86 -6.21
C ILE A 3 -37.69 -19.01 -6.36
N TYR A 4 -37.02 -18.73 -5.25
CA TYR A 4 -35.75 -17.99 -5.21
C TYR A 4 -34.62 -18.84 -5.80
N ALA A 5 -34.08 -18.39 -6.94
CA ALA A 5 -32.81 -18.87 -7.47
C ALA A 5 -31.66 -18.23 -6.69
N ARG A 6 -30.86 -19.05 -6.00
CA ARG A 6 -29.55 -18.65 -5.47
C ARG A 6 -28.53 -18.71 -6.61
N SER A 7 -28.10 -17.56 -7.09
CA SER A 7 -26.95 -17.46 -8.00
C SER A 7 -25.67 -17.66 -7.20
N CYS A 8 -24.93 -18.70 -7.58
CA CYS A 8 -23.61 -19.06 -7.08
C CYS A 8 -22.59 -18.07 -7.64
N VAL A 9 -21.96 -17.24 -6.80
CA VAL A 9 -20.86 -16.36 -7.20
C VAL A 9 -19.55 -17.11 -6.99
N ILE A 10 -18.87 -17.39 -8.10
CA ILE A 10 -17.55 -18.03 -8.17
C ILE A 10 -16.49 -17.00 -7.76
N PRO A 11 -15.62 -17.25 -6.77
CA PRO A 11 -14.47 -16.39 -6.51
C PRO A 11 -13.42 -16.63 -7.58
N TYR A 12 -13.04 -15.56 -8.31
CA TYR A 12 -11.90 -15.55 -9.22
C TYR A 12 -10.59 -15.71 -8.41
N LEU A 13 -10.23 -16.95 -8.13
CA LEU A 13 -8.92 -17.38 -7.69
C LEU A 13 -8.30 -18.21 -8.83
N PHE A 14 -7.14 -17.75 -9.32
CA PHE A 14 -6.21 -18.50 -10.18
C PHE A 14 -6.78 -19.09 -11.49
N SER A 15 -6.69 -18.32 -12.58
CA SER A 15 -6.70 -18.90 -13.93
C SER A 15 -5.30 -19.41 -14.28
N PHE A 16 -4.96 -20.62 -13.84
CA PHE A 16 -3.91 -21.44 -14.47
C PHE A 16 -4.56 -22.27 -15.59
N SER A 17 -4.35 -21.90 -16.86
CA SER A 17 -4.63 -22.82 -17.96
C SER A 17 -3.42 -23.70 -18.23
N CYS A 18 -3.59 -24.99 -17.94
CA CYS A 18 -3.16 -26.13 -18.75
C CYS A 18 -1.75 -26.07 -19.37
N PHE A 19 -0.78 -26.74 -18.75
CA PHE A 19 0.24 -27.49 -19.48
C PHE A 19 0.51 -28.83 -18.80
N SER A 20 0.68 -29.82 -19.66
CA SER A 20 0.52 -31.24 -19.46
C SER A 20 1.40 -31.91 -18.40
N ILE A 21 0.82 -32.95 -17.83
CA ILE A 21 1.40 -34.00 -17.00
C ILE A 21 2.60 -34.64 -17.72
N LEU A 22 3.76 -34.65 -17.07
CA LEU A 22 4.78 -35.67 -17.22
C LEU A 22 5.20 -36.12 -15.81
N THR A 23 4.61 -37.23 -15.40
CA THR A 23 4.97 -38.02 -14.22
C THR A 23 6.34 -38.64 -14.39
N LEU A 24 7.28 -38.33 -13.50
CA LEU A 24 8.44 -39.19 -13.24
C LEU A 24 8.72 -39.24 -11.72
N GLY A 25 8.35 -40.39 -11.15
CA GLY A 25 9.12 -41.16 -10.18
C GLY A 25 9.59 -40.46 -8.90
N PHE A 26 8.82 -40.63 -7.83
CA PHE A 26 9.35 -40.68 -6.47
C PHE A 26 10.37 -41.83 -6.37
N TYR A 27 11.64 -41.50 -6.11
CA TYR A 27 12.59 -42.45 -5.56
C TYR A 27 13.00 -41.95 -4.18
N ALA A 28 12.60 -42.72 -3.16
CA ALA A 28 13.13 -42.59 -1.81
C ALA A 28 14.60 -43.02 -1.80
N MET A 29 15.46 -42.24 -1.16
CA MET A 29 16.83 -42.61 -0.80
C MET A 29 17.14 -42.13 0.63
N PRO A 30 18.04 -42.83 1.33
CA PRO A 30 17.98 -43.00 2.78
C PRO A 30 18.84 -42.02 3.58
N GLU A 31 18.51 -42.02 4.87
CA GLU A 31 19.22 -41.46 6.02
C GLU A 31 20.61 -42.11 6.19
N SER A 32 21.70 -41.33 6.13
CA SER A 32 22.92 -41.62 6.88
C SER A 32 23.96 -40.47 6.85
N ALA A 33 24.63 -40.35 7.99
CA ALA A 33 25.97 -39.82 8.23
C ALA A 33 26.12 -38.30 8.45
N MET A 34 26.01 -37.94 9.74
CA MET A 34 26.64 -36.79 10.38
C MET A 34 28.16 -36.79 10.13
N ALA A 35 28.67 -35.73 9.52
CA ALA A 35 30.06 -35.32 9.60
C ALA A 35 30.10 -33.87 10.08
N THR A 36 30.65 -33.71 11.27
CA THR A 36 31.00 -32.43 11.89
C THR A 36 32.13 -31.78 11.11
N GLU A 37 31.84 -30.66 10.45
CA GLU A 37 32.87 -29.68 10.09
C GLU A 37 32.49 -28.31 10.67
N LEU A 38 33.38 -27.82 11.53
CA LEU A 38 33.35 -26.49 12.11
C LEU A 38 33.68 -25.49 10.99
N VAL A 39 32.67 -24.75 10.53
CA VAL A 39 32.86 -23.62 9.62
C VAL A 39 32.57 -22.32 10.37
N ASP A 40 33.67 -21.59 10.55
CA ASP A 40 33.87 -20.19 10.93
C ASP A 40 32.63 -19.28 10.87
N SER A 41 32.20 -18.80 12.04
CA SER A 41 31.09 -17.86 12.23
C SER A 41 31.54 -16.40 12.00
N SER A 42 31.96 -16.05 10.79
CA SER A 42 32.37 -14.67 10.48
C SER A 42 31.95 -14.12 9.12
N LEU A 43 31.04 -14.79 8.39
CA LEU A 43 30.55 -14.31 7.09
C LEU A 43 29.02 -14.43 6.96
N ALA A 44 28.29 -13.69 7.79
CA ALA A 44 26.88 -13.41 7.59
C ALA A 44 26.54 -11.99 8.05
N SER A 45 27.24 -10.99 7.52
CA SER A 45 26.90 -9.58 7.71
C SER A 45 27.48 -8.72 6.58
N SER A 46 27.00 -8.91 5.35
CA SER A 46 27.16 -7.92 4.27
C SER A 46 26.27 -8.22 3.06
N ALA A 47 24.99 -8.51 3.27
CA ALA A 47 24.02 -8.28 2.21
C ALA A 47 23.73 -6.77 2.17
N LEU A 48 24.53 -6.07 1.35
CA LEU A 48 24.34 -4.70 0.87
C LEU A 48 22.88 -4.22 0.91
N GLU A 49 22.52 -3.50 1.98
CA GLU A 49 21.48 -2.48 1.89
C GLU A 49 22.03 -1.40 0.95
N LYS A 50 21.68 -1.50 -0.34
CA LYS A 50 21.83 -0.33 -1.21
C LYS A 50 20.86 0.72 -0.67
N PRO A 51 21.31 1.95 -0.36
CA PRO A 51 20.39 3.02 -0.07
C PRO A 51 19.47 3.14 -1.28
N TYR A 52 18.16 3.07 -1.02
CA TYR A 52 17.12 3.30 -2.01
C TYR A 52 17.49 4.54 -2.82
N GLY A 53 17.48 4.40 -4.16
CA GLY A 53 18.20 5.29 -5.08
C GLY A 53 18.09 6.77 -4.74
N GLU A 54 19.25 7.42 -4.63
CA GLU A 54 19.42 8.88 -4.68
C GLU A 54 18.92 9.39 -6.05
N THR A 55 17.60 9.41 -6.22
CA THR A 55 16.99 10.36 -7.14
C THR A 55 17.07 11.68 -6.40
N GLN A 56 17.72 12.70 -6.97
CA GLN A 56 17.82 14.03 -6.39
C GLN A 56 16.40 14.56 -6.10
N GLN A 57 15.94 14.31 -4.88
CA GLN A 57 14.59 14.62 -4.44
C GLN A 57 14.63 16.12 -4.12
N ALA A 58 14.00 16.92 -4.98
CA ALA A 58 13.77 18.32 -4.65
C ALA A 58 13.08 18.35 -3.27
N ALA A 59 13.61 19.13 -2.34
CA ALA A 59 13.13 19.14 -0.96
C ALA A 59 11.66 19.59 -0.91
N VAL A 60 10.73 18.63 -0.93
CA VAL A 60 9.29 18.89 -0.81
C VAL A 60 9.04 19.27 0.64
N SER A 61 8.68 20.54 0.90
CA SER A 61 8.27 20.95 2.24
C SER A 61 6.93 20.27 2.58
N PRO A 62 6.82 19.56 3.71
CA PRO A 62 5.63 18.81 4.02
C PRO A 62 4.49 19.76 4.41
N VAL A 63 3.31 19.53 3.84
CA VAL A 63 2.09 20.28 4.14
C VAL A 63 1.30 19.53 5.20
N ARG A 64 0.99 20.19 6.33
CA ARG A 64 0.24 19.56 7.42
C ARG A 64 -1.18 19.21 6.99
N ASN A 65 -1.91 20.19 6.44
CA ASN A 65 -3.31 20.05 6.05
C ASN A 65 -3.54 20.59 4.65
N TYR A 66 -4.05 19.74 3.76
CA TYR A 66 -4.62 20.20 2.50
C TYR A 66 -6.09 20.60 2.70
N SER A 67 -6.44 21.81 2.25
CA SER A 67 -7.83 22.27 2.18
C SER A 67 -8.40 22.01 0.79
N GLU A 68 -9.50 21.25 0.71
CA GLU A 68 -10.15 20.94 -0.56
C GLU A 68 -10.50 22.20 -1.36
N ALA A 69 -11.05 23.22 -0.70
CA ALA A 69 -11.43 24.47 -1.35
C ALA A 69 -10.24 25.20 -2.00
N GLN A 70 -9.09 25.22 -1.32
CA GLN A 70 -7.86 25.83 -1.85
C GLN A 70 -7.24 24.98 -2.98
N GLN A 71 -7.25 23.66 -2.84
CA GLN A 71 -6.66 22.78 -3.85
C GLN A 71 -7.51 22.71 -5.12
N ARG A 72 -8.83 22.84 -5.00
CA ARG A 72 -9.74 22.91 -6.15
C ARG A 72 -9.44 24.09 -7.08
N GLN A 73 -8.91 25.20 -6.55
CA GLN A 73 -8.48 26.35 -7.35
C GLN A 73 -7.26 26.04 -8.24
N HIS A 74 -6.45 25.05 -7.85
CA HIS A 74 -5.25 24.64 -8.58
C HIS A 74 -5.47 23.34 -9.38
N TYR A 75 -6.72 22.87 -9.50
CA TYR A 75 -7.04 21.59 -10.12
C TYR A 75 -6.53 21.48 -11.56
N GLU A 76 -6.77 22.49 -12.40
CA GLU A 76 -6.35 22.46 -13.81
C GLU A 76 -4.82 22.38 -13.95
N GLN A 77 -4.08 23.12 -13.12
CA GLN A 77 -2.62 23.06 -13.09
C GLN A 77 -2.13 21.67 -12.67
N LEU A 78 -2.72 21.09 -11.62
CA LEU A 78 -2.39 19.75 -11.16
C LEU A 78 -2.71 18.70 -12.22
N LEU A 79 -3.84 18.84 -12.91
CA LEU A 79 -4.28 17.93 -13.96
C LEU A 79 -3.35 17.99 -15.17
N GLU A 80 -2.99 19.18 -15.62
CA GLU A 80 -2.03 19.39 -16.71
C GLU A 80 -0.69 18.75 -16.36
N GLU A 81 -0.22 18.95 -15.13
CA GLU A 81 1.09 18.50 -14.71
C GLU A 81 1.16 16.99 -14.43
N PHE A 82 0.20 16.42 -13.70
CA PHE A 82 0.25 15.06 -13.16
C PHE A 82 -0.78 14.10 -13.75
N GLY A 83 -1.77 14.60 -14.49
CA GLY A 83 -2.84 13.80 -15.10
C GLY A 83 -2.43 13.03 -16.35
N GLN A 84 -1.32 13.40 -16.99
CA GLN A 84 -0.84 12.72 -18.20
C GLN A 84 -0.51 11.25 -17.91
N HIS A 85 -0.95 10.37 -18.82
CA HIS A 85 -0.84 8.91 -18.71
C HIS A 85 -1.55 8.29 -17.50
N LYS A 86 -2.50 9.01 -16.88
CA LYS A 86 -3.30 8.51 -15.78
C LYS A 86 -4.73 8.21 -16.24
N THR A 87 -5.32 7.17 -15.67
CA THR A 87 -6.79 7.05 -15.57
C THR A 87 -7.14 7.40 -14.13
N LEU A 88 -7.62 8.62 -13.88
CA LEU A 88 -7.88 9.11 -12.52
C LEU A 88 -9.13 8.45 -11.90
N PRO A 89 -9.19 8.33 -10.57
CA PRO A 89 -10.35 7.76 -9.88
C PRO A 89 -11.51 8.76 -9.85
N GLU A 90 -12.67 8.35 -10.37
CA GLU A 90 -13.88 9.19 -10.39
C GLU A 90 -14.26 9.66 -8.97
N GLY A 91 -14.43 10.97 -8.81
CA GLY A 91 -14.77 11.61 -7.54
C GLY A 91 -13.59 11.80 -6.57
N PHE A 92 -12.39 11.32 -6.93
CA PHE A 92 -11.16 11.46 -6.14
C PHE A 92 -9.99 11.98 -6.96
N GLU A 93 -10.24 12.61 -8.11
CA GLU A 93 -9.23 13.08 -9.05
C GLU A 93 -8.31 14.10 -8.37
N LEU A 94 -8.88 15.05 -7.62
CA LEU A 94 -8.10 16.08 -6.93
C LEU A 94 -7.15 15.45 -5.90
N GLN A 95 -7.63 14.52 -5.09
CA GLN A 95 -6.86 13.81 -4.07
C GLN A 95 -5.74 12.99 -4.71
N ALA A 96 -6.03 12.29 -5.81
CA ALA A 96 -5.05 11.51 -6.56
C ALA A 96 -3.98 12.40 -7.20
N LEU A 97 -4.36 13.55 -7.77
CA LEU A 97 -3.43 14.50 -8.36
C LEU A 97 -2.53 15.17 -7.31
N ILE A 98 -3.07 15.54 -6.15
CA ILE A 98 -2.26 16.02 -5.02
C ILE A 98 -1.29 14.92 -4.57
N ALA A 99 -1.76 13.69 -4.37
CA ALA A 99 -0.86 12.60 -3.98
C ALA A 99 0.24 12.37 -5.05
N LEU A 100 -0.10 12.38 -6.34
CA LEU A 100 0.85 12.27 -7.45
C LEU A 100 1.87 13.39 -7.49
N SER A 101 1.53 14.61 -7.07
CA SER A 101 2.46 15.75 -7.09
C SER A 101 3.65 15.57 -6.15
N HIS A 102 3.55 14.65 -5.18
CA HIS A 102 4.66 14.27 -4.33
C HIS A 102 5.64 13.31 -4.99
N TYR A 103 5.24 12.58 -6.05
CA TYR A 103 6.04 11.55 -6.71
C TYR A 103 6.40 11.97 -8.15
N PRO A 104 7.35 12.89 -8.35
CA PRO A 104 7.68 13.44 -9.68
C PRO A 104 8.09 12.38 -10.70
N GLU A 105 8.70 11.28 -10.26
CA GLU A 105 9.06 10.13 -11.10
C GLU A 105 7.85 9.38 -11.67
N LEU A 106 6.66 9.53 -11.07
CA LEU A 106 5.40 8.95 -11.57
C LEU A 106 4.72 9.81 -12.64
N LYS A 107 5.20 11.04 -12.88
CA LYS A 107 4.60 11.99 -13.85
C LYS A 107 4.42 11.37 -15.23
N THR A 108 5.43 10.65 -15.73
CA THR A 108 5.40 10.01 -17.06
C THR A 108 4.94 8.54 -17.03
N ILE A 109 4.63 7.99 -15.85
CA ILE A 109 4.31 6.57 -15.67
C ILE A 109 2.83 6.31 -15.92
N LYS A 110 2.52 5.18 -16.57
CA LYS A 110 1.14 4.74 -16.80
C LYS A 110 0.55 4.18 -15.51
N ILE A 111 -0.42 4.87 -14.93
CA ILE A 111 -1.12 4.44 -13.72
C ILE A 111 -2.62 4.47 -13.99
N ARG A 112 -3.32 3.38 -13.68
CA ARG A 112 -4.77 3.30 -13.78
C ARG A 112 -5.34 3.16 -12.38
N PHE A 113 -6.08 4.17 -11.95
CA PHE A 113 -6.94 4.05 -10.79
C PHE A 113 -8.24 3.37 -11.20
N ILE A 114 -8.64 2.35 -10.46
CA ILE A 114 -9.82 1.52 -10.76
C ILE A 114 -10.69 1.54 -9.50
N VAL A 115 -11.88 2.13 -9.60
CA VAL A 115 -12.90 2.09 -8.54
C VAL A 115 -13.88 0.97 -8.88
N ASP A 116 -13.94 -0.08 -8.07
CA ASP A 116 -14.74 -1.28 -8.33
C ASP A 116 -15.14 -1.99 -7.03
N ASP A 117 -16.05 -2.97 -7.08
CA ASP A 117 -16.40 -3.81 -5.92
C ASP A 117 -15.43 -5.00 -5.84
N VAL A 118 -14.39 -4.87 -5.02
CA VAL A 118 -13.25 -5.82 -4.94
C VAL A 118 -13.00 -6.37 -3.53
N SER A 119 -13.81 -5.98 -2.54
CA SER A 119 -13.78 -6.39 -1.12
C SER A 119 -12.45 -6.13 -0.38
N ILE A 120 -11.50 -5.41 -1.01
CA ILE A 120 -10.22 -4.98 -0.46
C ILE A 120 -10.11 -3.46 -0.53
N PRO A 121 -9.93 -2.73 0.59
CA PRO A 121 -10.13 -1.28 0.60
C PRO A 121 -9.36 -0.55 -0.49
N LEU A 122 -8.05 -0.78 -0.56
CA LEU A 122 -7.16 -0.28 -1.59
C LEU A 122 -6.05 -1.30 -1.86
N SER A 123 -5.50 -1.30 -3.07
CA SER A 123 -4.28 -2.04 -3.40
C SER A 123 -3.54 -1.45 -4.59
N SER A 124 -2.21 -1.53 -4.57
CA SER A 124 -1.34 -1.12 -5.66
C SER A 124 -0.54 -2.31 -6.19
N ARG A 125 -0.58 -2.50 -7.51
CA ARG A 125 0.14 -3.61 -8.16
C ARG A 125 0.50 -3.33 -9.61
N PRO A 126 1.60 -3.90 -10.12
CA PRO A 126 1.85 -3.89 -11.56
C PRO A 126 0.76 -4.67 -12.31
N TYR A 127 0.40 -4.19 -13.49
CA TYR A 127 -0.49 -4.91 -14.40
C TYR A 127 0.24 -6.10 -15.00
N TRP A 128 -0.24 -7.32 -14.72
CA TRP A 128 0.41 -8.58 -15.07
C TRP A 128 0.82 -8.67 -16.55
N ALA A 129 -0.05 -8.28 -17.49
CA ALA A 129 0.26 -8.33 -18.91
C ALA A 129 1.38 -7.36 -19.34
N SER A 130 1.73 -6.38 -18.49
CA SER A 130 2.82 -5.43 -18.74
C SER A 130 4.14 -5.82 -18.07
N LEU A 131 4.17 -6.86 -17.22
CA LEU A 131 5.33 -7.19 -16.38
C LEU A 131 6.62 -7.51 -17.14
N HIS A 132 6.51 -8.02 -18.38
CA HIS A 132 7.65 -8.28 -19.26
C HIS A 132 8.39 -7.00 -19.69
N ARG A 133 7.79 -5.82 -19.52
CA ARG A 133 8.39 -4.52 -19.86
C ARG A 133 9.30 -4.04 -18.73
N SER A 134 10.20 -3.11 -19.04
CA SER A 134 10.96 -2.38 -18.01
C SER A 134 10.00 -1.58 -17.11
N GLY A 135 10.36 -1.38 -15.83
CA GLY A 135 9.47 -0.74 -14.83
C GLY A 135 8.81 0.56 -15.32
N LYS A 136 9.60 1.47 -15.89
CA LYS A 136 9.08 2.74 -16.45
C LYS A 136 8.09 2.58 -17.62
N LYS A 137 8.06 1.42 -18.30
CA LYS A 137 7.15 1.10 -19.41
C LYS A 137 6.00 0.17 -19.00
N ARG A 138 5.95 -0.27 -17.74
CA ARG A 138 4.83 -1.05 -17.18
C ARG A 138 3.61 -0.15 -16.98
N THR A 139 2.48 -0.80 -16.77
CA THR A 139 1.26 -0.14 -16.29
C THR A 139 1.06 -0.56 -14.85
N TYR A 140 0.77 0.40 -13.98
CA TYR A 140 0.49 0.18 -12.57
C TYR A 140 -1.00 0.39 -12.32
N LEU A 141 -1.57 -0.41 -11.42
CA LEU A 141 -2.97 -0.35 -11.04
C LEU A 141 -3.04 0.09 -9.58
N VAL A 142 -3.88 1.08 -9.31
CA VAL A 142 -4.34 1.41 -7.96
C VAL A 142 -5.82 1.07 -7.92
N VAL A 143 -6.16 -0.03 -7.25
CA VAL A 143 -7.54 -0.51 -7.14
C VAL A 143 -8.11 0.02 -5.84
N ILE A 144 -9.27 0.66 -5.91
CA ILE A 144 -9.99 1.29 -4.80
C ILE A 144 -11.35 0.63 -4.73
N ASP A 145 -11.71 0.15 -3.55
CA ASP A 145 -13.02 -0.46 -3.35
C ASP A 145 -14.12 0.59 -3.24
N SER A 146 -15.25 0.32 -3.91
CA SER A 146 -16.44 1.17 -3.91
C SER A 146 -17.46 0.80 -2.82
N HIS A 147 -17.38 -0.42 -2.29
CA HIS A 147 -18.36 -1.03 -1.41
C HIS A 147 -17.74 -2.04 -0.41
N LEU A 148 -17.58 -1.61 0.84
CA LEU A 148 -17.29 -2.46 1.98
C LEU A 148 -18.48 -2.42 2.93
N SER A 149 -18.86 -3.59 3.46
CA SER A 149 -19.98 -3.72 4.38
C SER A 149 -19.53 -3.81 5.84
N GLY A 150 -20.44 -3.47 6.75
CA GLY A 150 -20.22 -3.55 8.19
C GLY A 150 -19.12 -2.60 8.67
N ASN A 151 -18.37 -3.01 9.69
CA ASN A 151 -17.29 -2.24 10.31
C ASN A 151 -16.10 -1.91 9.36
N ARG A 152 -16.06 -2.49 8.16
CA ARG A 152 -14.99 -2.22 7.18
C ARG A 152 -15.31 -1.02 6.28
N ASP A 153 -16.53 -0.48 6.35
CA ASP A 153 -16.94 0.69 5.56
C ASP A 153 -16.07 1.94 5.83
N VAL A 154 -15.53 2.07 7.05
CA VAL A 154 -14.59 3.13 7.45
C VAL A 154 -13.32 3.15 6.60
N LEU A 155 -12.94 2.02 6.01
CA LEU A 155 -11.76 1.89 5.17
C LEU A 155 -12.01 2.36 3.73
N LEU A 156 -13.27 2.55 3.33
CA LEU A 156 -13.61 3.07 2.00
C LEU A 156 -13.08 4.49 1.85
N LEU A 157 -12.46 4.77 0.70
CA LEU A 157 -11.85 6.07 0.41
C LEU A 157 -12.87 7.22 0.58
N LYS A 158 -14.10 7.05 0.09
CA LYS A 158 -15.20 8.04 0.23
C LYS A 158 -15.54 8.42 1.67
N ASN A 159 -15.29 7.52 2.63
CA ASN A 159 -15.65 7.71 4.02
C ASN A 159 -14.54 8.38 4.85
N GLN A 160 -13.36 8.58 4.25
CA GLN A 160 -12.22 9.21 4.91
C GLN A 160 -12.22 10.73 4.69
N PRO A 161 -11.68 11.53 5.64
CA PRO A 161 -11.48 12.97 5.44
C PRO A 161 -10.54 13.26 4.29
N PHE A 162 -10.68 14.42 3.63
CA PHE A 162 -9.88 14.82 2.46
C PHE A 162 -8.37 14.64 2.63
N ASN A 163 -7.79 15.09 3.75
CA ASN A 163 -6.35 14.94 4.02
C ASN A 163 -5.94 13.46 4.18
N ALA A 164 -6.80 12.62 4.77
CA ALA A 164 -6.56 11.18 4.91
C ALA A 164 -6.67 10.44 3.56
N GLN A 165 -7.60 10.85 2.69
CA GLN A 165 -7.73 10.30 1.33
C GLN A 165 -6.45 10.50 0.53
N ILE A 166 -5.85 11.70 0.60
CA ILE A 166 -4.55 11.98 -0.02
C ILE A 166 -3.47 11.04 0.56
N GLY A 167 -3.50 10.80 1.87
CA GLY A 167 -2.53 9.96 2.56
C GLY A 167 -2.57 8.49 2.13
N ILE A 168 -3.77 7.90 2.07
CA ILE A 168 -3.90 6.49 1.65
C ILE A 168 -3.66 6.32 0.14
N LEU A 169 -4.07 7.27 -0.70
CA LEU A 169 -3.69 7.26 -2.12
C LEU A 169 -2.18 7.41 -2.31
N GLY A 170 -1.55 8.28 -1.52
CA GLY A 170 -0.09 8.40 -1.47
C GLY A 170 0.58 7.09 -1.11
N HIS A 171 0.02 6.33 -0.17
CA HIS A 171 0.57 5.02 0.23
C HIS A 171 0.55 4.04 -0.95
N GLU A 172 -0.56 3.98 -1.68
CA GLU A 172 -0.65 3.15 -2.89
C GLU A 172 0.30 3.61 -4.00
N LEU A 173 0.58 4.90 -4.12
CA LEU A 173 1.56 5.44 -5.06
C LEU A 173 3.00 5.13 -4.62
N ALA A 174 3.30 5.12 -3.32
CA ALA A 174 4.60 4.71 -2.80
C ALA A 174 4.92 3.23 -3.12
N HIS A 175 3.91 2.36 -3.21
CA HIS A 175 4.05 1.01 -3.79
C HIS A 175 4.41 1.07 -5.28
N ALA A 176 3.75 1.93 -6.06
CA ALA A 176 4.05 2.08 -7.49
C ALA A 176 5.50 2.53 -7.73
N VAL A 177 6.00 3.50 -6.94
CA VAL A 177 7.41 3.92 -7.00
C VAL A 177 8.35 2.77 -6.70
N TYR A 178 8.09 1.99 -5.64
CA TYR A 178 8.90 0.82 -5.32
C TYR A 178 9.03 -0.13 -6.52
N TYR A 179 7.94 -0.42 -7.20
CA TYR A 179 7.92 -1.32 -8.34
C TYR A 179 8.57 -0.76 -9.62
N LEU A 180 8.93 0.53 -9.69
CA LEU A 180 9.65 1.08 -10.85
C LEU A 180 11.03 0.46 -11.03
N GLU A 181 11.70 0.13 -9.93
CA GLU A 181 13.07 -0.39 -9.93
C GLU A 181 13.13 -1.92 -9.81
N ARG A 182 11.99 -2.59 -9.60
CA ARG A 182 11.94 -4.05 -9.43
C ARG A 182 12.04 -4.76 -10.77
N SER A 183 12.87 -5.81 -10.80
CA SER A 183 12.87 -6.78 -11.90
C SER A 183 11.60 -7.65 -11.86
N LEU A 184 11.34 -8.39 -12.94
CA LEU A 184 10.22 -9.33 -12.99
C LEU A 184 10.30 -10.36 -11.84
N LEU A 185 11.48 -10.96 -11.65
CA LEU A 185 11.72 -11.92 -10.57
C LEU A 185 11.58 -11.27 -9.19
N GLY A 186 12.00 -10.01 -9.05
CA GLY A 186 11.79 -9.23 -7.82
C GLY A 186 10.30 -9.12 -7.48
N ILE A 187 9.46 -8.76 -8.46
CA ILE A 187 8.00 -8.65 -8.27
C ILE A 187 7.37 -10.00 -7.91
N ILE A 188 7.83 -11.10 -8.51
CA ILE A 188 7.37 -12.45 -8.14
C ILE A 188 7.75 -12.76 -6.69
N GLY A 189 8.99 -12.46 -6.30
CA GLY A 189 9.46 -12.59 -4.92
C GLY A 189 8.65 -11.75 -3.93
N ASP A 190 8.30 -10.52 -4.32
CA ASP A 190 7.43 -9.63 -3.53
C ASP A 190 6.04 -10.27 -3.35
N GLY A 191 5.48 -10.86 -4.40
CA GLY A 191 4.22 -11.60 -4.34
C GLY A 191 4.25 -12.79 -3.37
N LEU A 192 5.39 -13.50 -3.26
CA LEU A 192 5.57 -14.58 -2.29
C LEU A 192 5.76 -14.05 -0.86
N CYS A 193 6.55 -12.99 -0.68
CA CYS A 193 6.73 -12.29 0.60
C CYS A 193 5.38 -11.89 1.22
N GLN A 194 4.46 -11.39 0.38
CA GLN A 194 3.12 -10.97 0.78
C GLN A 194 2.25 -12.07 1.39
N LEU A 195 2.57 -13.35 1.17
CA LEU A 195 1.87 -14.50 1.76
C LEU A 195 2.36 -14.86 3.17
N SER A 196 3.37 -14.15 3.68
CA SER A 196 4.03 -14.43 4.96
C SER A 196 4.04 -13.20 5.88
N SER A 197 4.74 -13.28 7.02
CA SER A 197 4.96 -12.13 7.91
C SER A 197 5.79 -11.01 7.27
N CYS A 198 6.53 -11.29 6.19
CA CYS A 198 7.28 -10.30 5.41
C CYS A 198 6.41 -9.13 4.91
N ARG A 199 5.11 -9.37 4.67
CA ARG A 199 4.13 -8.31 4.37
C ARG A 199 4.15 -7.15 5.35
N ILE A 200 4.34 -7.41 6.65
CA ILE A 200 4.32 -6.37 7.68
C ILE A 200 5.44 -5.37 7.44
N GLU A 201 6.65 -5.84 7.17
CA GLU A 201 7.77 -4.94 6.92
C GLU A 201 7.64 -4.24 5.58
N PHE A 202 7.09 -4.90 4.55
CA PHE A 202 6.81 -4.29 3.26
C PHE A 202 5.84 -3.09 3.34
N GLU A 203 4.73 -3.23 4.07
CA GLU A 203 3.79 -2.11 4.28
C GLU A 203 4.42 -0.99 5.12
N ARG A 204 5.24 -1.34 6.11
CA ARG A 204 5.97 -0.38 6.94
C ARG A 204 7.03 0.38 6.15
N ASP A 205 7.77 -0.28 5.28
CA ASP A 205 8.73 0.36 4.37
C ASP A 205 8.03 1.28 3.39
N THR A 206 6.80 0.96 3.02
CA THR A 206 5.97 1.83 2.19
C THR A 206 5.52 3.08 2.96
N ASP A 207 5.14 2.94 4.23
CA ASP A 207 4.87 4.10 5.11
C ASP A 207 6.13 4.97 5.29
N ARG A 208 7.32 4.37 5.47
CA ARG A 208 8.59 5.13 5.54
C ARG A 208 8.87 5.88 4.24
N ARG A 209 8.71 5.21 3.09
CA ARG A 209 8.87 5.82 1.77
C ARG A 209 7.92 7.00 1.63
N LEU A 210 6.63 6.81 1.89
CA LEU A 210 5.63 7.88 1.86
C LEU A 210 6.02 9.09 2.70
N ILE A 211 6.55 8.88 3.92
CA ILE A 211 7.01 9.97 4.79
C ILE A 211 8.14 10.75 4.11
N THR A 212 9.11 10.06 3.51
CA THR A 212 10.21 10.69 2.74
C THR A 212 9.69 11.53 1.59
N TYR A 213 8.60 11.12 0.93
CA TYR A 213 7.94 11.90 -0.12
C TYR A 213 7.07 13.07 0.38
N GLY A 214 7.07 13.36 1.69
CA GLY A 214 6.42 14.54 2.24
C GLY A 214 4.93 14.38 2.60
N LEU A 215 4.39 13.16 2.56
CA LEU A 215 2.97 12.85 2.84
C LEU A 215 2.70 12.32 4.26
N GLY A 216 3.67 12.41 5.16
CA GLY A 216 3.61 11.86 6.50
C GLY A 216 2.44 12.35 7.33
N TRP A 217 2.09 13.65 7.22
CA TRP A 217 0.93 14.22 7.91
C TRP A 217 -0.39 13.62 7.43
N GLN A 218 -0.56 13.47 6.11
CA GLN A 218 -1.74 12.87 5.51
C GLN A 218 -1.88 11.40 5.90
N ARG A 219 -0.76 10.66 5.94
CA ARG A 219 -0.74 9.26 6.39
C ARG A 219 -1.04 9.12 7.88
N LEU A 220 -0.56 10.05 8.70
CA LEU A 220 -0.88 10.14 10.13
C LEU A 220 -2.36 10.40 10.35
N ASP A 221 -2.96 11.32 9.59
CA ASP A 221 -4.39 11.61 9.64
C ASP A 221 -5.23 10.38 9.26
N HIS A 222 -4.84 9.64 8.22
CA HIS A 222 -5.46 8.37 7.86
C HIS A 222 -5.38 7.34 9.01
N ALA A 223 -4.18 7.08 9.54
CA ALA A 223 -3.98 6.13 10.65
C ALA A 223 -4.82 6.48 11.88
N SER A 224 -4.93 7.78 12.17
CA SER A 224 -5.64 8.30 13.33
C SER A 224 -7.15 8.24 13.12
N PHE A 225 -7.64 8.59 11.93
CA PHE A 225 -9.06 8.50 11.57
C PHE A 225 -9.59 7.07 11.70
N VAL A 226 -8.94 6.12 11.03
CA VAL A 226 -9.36 4.71 11.02
C VAL A 226 -9.42 4.14 12.43
N ARG A 227 -8.37 4.37 13.24
CA ARG A 227 -8.32 3.87 14.63
C ARG A 227 -9.38 4.49 15.52
N ARG A 228 -9.61 5.81 15.43
CA ARG A 228 -10.67 6.49 16.20
C ARG A 228 -12.05 5.95 15.84
N ARG A 229 -12.33 5.73 14.55
CA ARG A 229 -13.62 5.24 14.07
C ARG A 229 -13.88 3.79 14.47
N PHE A 230 -12.87 2.91 14.39
CA PHE A 230 -12.98 1.56 14.93
C PHE A 230 -13.24 1.55 16.44
N ALA A 231 -12.53 2.39 17.21
CA ALA A 231 -12.76 2.50 18.64
C ALA A 231 -14.19 2.94 18.98
N GLN A 232 -14.73 3.92 18.24
CA GLN A 232 -16.12 4.38 18.40
C GLN A 232 -17.13 3.26 18.09
N GLU A 233 -16.95 2.51 17.01
CA GLU A 233 -17.85 1.41 16.64
C GLU A 233 -17.84 0.29 17.68
N LEU A 234 -16.68 -0.01 18.27
CA LEU A 234 -16.58 -0.96 19.40
C LEU A 234 -17.33 -0.45 20.63
N SER A 235 -17.17 0.83 20.99
CA SER A 235 -17.88 1.43 22.13
C SER A 235 -19.40 1.45 21.96
N LEU A 236 -19.91 1.49 20.73
CA LEU A 236 -21.34 1.45 20.44
C LEU A 236 -21.92 0.02 20.47
N GLN A 237 -21.08 -1.00 20.34
CA GLN A 237 -21.47 -2.42 20.35
C GLN A 237 -21.44 -3.04 21.76
N ASP A 238 -20.73 -2.43 22.71
CA ASP A 238 -20.54 -2.92 24.09
C ASP A 238 -21.80 -2.78 25.01
N GLY A 239 -22.99 -2.59 24.41
CA GLY A 239 -24.29 -2.69 25.08
C GLY A 239 -24.87 -4.11 25.15
N THR A 240 -24.22 -5.10 24.53
CA THR A 240 -24.62 -6.52 24.58
C THR A 240 -23.38 -7.41 24.64
N THR A 241 -23.39 -8.31 25.61
CA THR A 241 -22.31 -9.21 26.05
C THR A 241 -21.66 -10.02 24.91
N GLU A 242 -20.37 -9.78 24.64
CA GLU A 242 -19.25 -10.75 24.60
C GLU A 242 -18.04 -10.10 23.91
N SER A 243 -16.98 -9.93 24.69
CA SER A 243 -15.71 -9.32 24.31
C SER A 243 -14.98 -10.12 23.23
N GLN A 244 -14.90 -9.59 22.01
CA GLN A 244 -13.81 -9.87 21.09
C GLN A 244 -12.72 -8.79 21.28
N PRO A 245 -11.56 -9.12 21.85
CA PRO A 245 -10.64 -8.12 22.35
C PRO A 245 -9.90 -7.40 21.21
N GLN A 246 -9.56 -6.14 21.49
CA GLN A 246 -8.52 -5.22 20.99
C GLN A 246 -7.34 -5.77 20.13
N GLN A 247 -7.11 -7.08 20.05
CA GLN A 247 -6.02 -7.77 19.34
C GLN A 247 -6.00 -7.57 17.81
N SER A 248 -7.14 -7.25 17.18
CA SER A 248 -7.21 -7.03 15.73
C SER A 248 -6.44 -5.77 15.28
N ILE A 249 -6.43 -4.72 16.10
CA ILE A 249 -5.80 -3.43 15.76
C ILE A 249 -4.28 -3.46 15.97
N THR A 250 -3.77 -4.29 16.88
CA THR A 250 -2.33 -4.36 17.24
C THR A 250 -1.50 -5.27 16.34
N LYS A 251 -2.13 -6.15 15.55
CA LYS A 251 -1.46 -7.02 14.57
C LYS A 251 -1.60 -6.52 13.12
N SER A 252 -1.85 -5.23 12.95
CA SER A 252 -1.97 -4.60 11.64
C SER A 252 -0.61 -4.55 10.94
N ALA A 253 -0.59 -4.83 9.64
CA ALA A 253 0.60 -4.62 8.80
C ALA A 253 0.99 -3.13 8.74
N TYR A 254 0.02 -2.23 8.98
CA TYR A 254 0.21 -0.78 8.89
C TYR A 254 0.71 -0.17 10.20
N MET A 255 1.54 0.87 10.08
CA MET A 255 2.01 1.62 11.25
C MET A 255 0.87 2.31 11.99
N ASP A 256 1.03 2.43 13.31
CA ASP A 256 0.18 3.25 14.16
C ASP A 256 0.61 4.74 14.19
N PRO A 257 -0.25 5.64 14.70
CA PRO A 257 0.05 7.06 14.76
C PRO A 257 1.34 7.40 15.52
N ALA A 258 1.67 6.66 16.59
CA ALA A 258 2.87 6.92 17.39
C ALA A 258 4.13 6.50 16.62
N GLN A 259 4.09 5.36 15.93
CA GLN A 259 5.17 4.91 15.05
C GLN A 259 5.41 5.90 13.90
N LEU A 260 4.35 6.36 13.23
CA LEU A 260 4.45 7.36 12.15
C LEU A 260 5.07 8.67 12.66
N GLN A 261 4.60 9.18 13.80
CA GLN A 261 5.14 10.40 14.41
C GLN A 261 6.62 10.25 14.78
N ALA A 262 7.03 9.11 15.34
CA ALA A 262 8.43 8.87 15.68
C ALA A 262 9.33 8.96 14.44
N ILE A 263 8.91 8.37 13.32
CA ILE A 263 9.66 8.44 12.05
C ILE A 263 9.67 9.87 11.50
N MET A 264 8.53 10.58 11.54
CA MET A 264 8.43 11.97 11.10
C MET A 264 9.36 12.89 11.90
N VAL A 265 9.41 12.76 13.23
CA VAL A 265 10.30 13.55 14.10
C VAL A 265 11.77 13.36 13.73
N MET A 266 12.16 12.14 13.38
CA MET A 266 13.53 11.82 12.97
C MET A 266 13.83 12.19 11.51
N ASN A 267 12.81 12.53 10.71
CA ASN A 267 12.96 12.85 9.30
C ASN A 267 13.24 14.36 9.12
N PRO A 268 14.38 14.75 8.51
CA PRO A 268 14.76 16.16 8.32
C PRO A 268 13.71 17.02 7.61
N THR A 269 12.90 16.41 6.75
CA THR A 269 11.80 17.08 6.02
C THR A 269 10.75 17.67 6.98
N TYR A 270 10.55 17.07 8.16
CA TYR A 270 9.57 17.50 9.17
C TYR A 270 10.20 18.10 10.43
N GLY A 271 11.48 17.80 10.67
CA GLY A 271 12.21 17.97 11.93
C GLY A 271 12.59 19.39 12.33
N ILE A 272 11.62 20.31 12.39
CA ILE A 272 11.55 21.49 13.29
C ILE A 272 10.08 21.82 13.61
N LYS A 273 9.12 21.53 12.70
CA LYS A 273 7.69 21.87 12.87
C LYS A 273 6.89 20.84 13.67
N ALA A 274 7.25 19.55 13.60
CA ALA A 274 6.49 18.48 14.28
C ALA A 274 6.54 18.56 15.82
N SER A 275 7.57 19.18 16.39
CA SER A 275 7.74 19.35 17.84
C SER A 275 6.91 20.50 18.41
N ILE A 276 6.48 21.46 17.58
CA ILE A 276 5.82 22.70 18.00
C ILE A 276 4.29 22.55 17.96
N GLU A 277 3.74 21.67 17.12
CA GLU A 277 2.29 21.42 16.98
C GLU A 277 1.78 20.29 17.90
N ARG A 278 2.52 19.95 18.96
CA ARG A 278 2.13 18.96 19.98
C ARG A 278 1.14 19.52 20.99
#